data_AF-A0A968BC62-F1
#
_entry.id   AF-A0A968BC62-F1
#
_cell.length_a   1.000
_cell.length_b   1.000
_cell.length_c   1.000
_cell.angle_alpha   90.00
_cell.angle_beta   90.00
_cell.angle_gamma   90.00
#
_symmetry.space_group_name_H-M   'P 1'
#
loop_
_entity.id
_entity.type
_entity.pdbx_description
1 polymer ?
#
loop_
_entity_poly.entity_id
_entity_poly.type
_entity_poly.pdbx_seq_one_letter_code
_entity_poly.pdbx_strand_id
1 'polypeptide(L)'
;RIIRPLERITAAMVDLAGGDTSVDIPGRDRRDELGRMAQALGVFRDTAIEVQESNLREIGETRRRLSEAIESISEAFSLYDGDDRLVVCNAKYR
;
A
#
# COMPACT_ATOMS: atom_id res chain seq x y z
N ARG A 1 -9.21 8.33 -35.47
CA ARG A 1 -10.18 8.96 -34.54
C ARG A 1 -9.63 8.86 -33.12
N ILE A 2 -9.31 10.00 -32.48
CA ILE A 2 -8.56 10.07 -31.21
C ILE A 2 -9.41 9.95 -29.93
N ILE A 3 -10.73 10.10 -30.06
CA ILE A 3 -11.65 10.17 -28.92
C ILE A 3 -11.64 8.85 -28.10
N ARG A 4 -11.75 7.69 -28.74
CA ARG A 4 -11.79 6.39 -28.03
C ARG A 4 -10.49 6.06 -27.27
N PRO A 5 -9.29 6.27 -27.85
CA PRO A 5 -8.05 6.12 -27.08
C PRO A 5 -7.96 7.06 -25.87
N LEU A 6 -8.40 8.31 -26.01
CA LEU A 6 -8.38 9.29 -24.93
C LEU A 6 -9.32 8.87 -23.78
N GLU A 7 -10.56 8.50 -24.09
CA GLU A 7 -11.53 8.01 -23.10
C GLU A 7 -11.00 6.84 -22.28
N ARG A 8 -10.25 5.91 -22.91
CA ARG A 8 -9.66 4.76 -22.22
C ARG A 8 -8.52 5.14 -21.27
N ILE A 9 -7.66 6.09 -21.67
CA ILE A 9 -6.60 6.59 -20.78
C ILE A 9 -7.20 7.34 -19.59
N THR A 10 -8.24 8.14 -19.84
CA THR A 10 -8.96 8.85 -18.77
C THR A 10 -9.61 7.88 -17.81
N ALA A 11 -10.27 6.83 -18.30
CA ALA A 11 -10.85 5.78 -17.44
C ALA A 11 -9.78 5.12 -16.57
N ALA A 12 -8.67 4.69 -17.17
CA ALA A 12 -7.58 4.07 -16.43
C ALA A 12 -6.98 5.00 -15.35
N MET A 13 -6.93 6.31 -15.61
CA MET A 13 -6.49 7.31 -14.63
C MET A 13 -7.48 7.45 -13.47
N VAL A 14 -8.78 7.43 -13.75
CA VAL A 14 -9.82 7.50 -12.71
C VAL A 14 -9.76 6.27 -11.81
N ASP A 15 -9.62 5.08 -12.38
CA ASP A 15 -9.52 3.83 -11.62
C ASP A 15 -8.27 3.82 -10.74
N LEU A 16 -7.12 4.24 -11.29
CA LEU A 16 -5.88 4.35 -10.53
C LEU A 16 -5.96 5.38 -9.40
N ALA A 17 -6.61 6.52 -9.63
CA ALA A 17 -6.86 7.52 -8.59
C ALA A 17 -7.81 6.99 -7.50
N GLY A 18 -8.68 6.03 -7.84
CA GLY A 18 -9.49 5.27 -6.90
C GLY A 18 -8.72 4.19 -6.11
N GLY A 19 -7.44 4.00 -6.41
CA GLY A 19 -6.58 3.00 -5.77
C GLY A 19 -6.58 1.63 -6.45
N ASP A 20 -7.24 1.47 -7.59
CA ASP A 20 -7.16 0.23 -8.36
C ASP A 20 -5.86 0.20 -9.18
N THR A 21 -4.87 -0.53 -8.67
CA THR A 21 -3.58 -0.72 -9.35
C THR A 21 -3.58 -1.90 -10.31
N SER A 22 -4.68 -2.65 -10.43
CA SER A 22 -4.82 -3.79 -11.35
C SER A 22 -5.23 -3.38 -12.78
N VAL A 23 -5.57 -2.10 -12.95
CA VAL A 23 -6.03 -1.53 -14.22
C VAL A 23 -5.01 -1.66 -15.35
N ASP A 24 -5.52 -2.12 -16.51
CA ASP A 24 -4.76 -2.13 -17.75
C ASP A 24 -4.66 -0.72 -18.35
N ILE A 25 -3.46 -0.34 -18.77
CA ILE A 25 -3.19 0.99 -19.34
C ILE A 25 -2.93 0.80 -20.84
N PRO A 26 -3.92 1.07 -21.70
CA PRO A 26 -3.79 0.82 -23.13
C PRO A 26 -2.87 1.85 -23.82
N GLY A 27 -2.17 1.40 -24.86
CA GLY A 27 -1.41 2.28 -25.76
C GLY A 27 -0.06 2.73 -25.23
N ARG A 28 0.56 2.00 -24.31
CA ARG A 28 1.94 2.27 -23.81
C ARG A 28 3.01 2.19 -24.91
N ASP A 29 2.74 1.43 -25.97
CA ASP A 29 3.57 1.23 -27.15
C ASP A 29 3.46 2.37 -28.18
N ARG A 30 2.49 3.28 -28.00
CA ARG A 30 2.28 4.40 -28.91
C ARG A 30 3.43 5.41 -28.82
N ARG A 31 3.70 6.09 -29.93
CA ARG A 31 4.75 7.11 -30.06
C ARG A 31 4.24 8.55 -30.08
N ASP A 32 2.95 8.73 -29.84
CA ASP A 32 2.30 10.05 -29.78
C ASP A 32 2.10 10.53 -28.34
N GLU A 33 1.44 11.67 -28.18
CA GLU A 33 1.15 12.29 -26.89
C GLU A 33 0.35 11.34 -25.98
N LEU A 34 -0.58 10.57 -26.55
CA LEU A 34 -1.35 9.58 -25.80
C LEU A 34 -0.45 8.44 -25.30
N GLY A 35 0.53 8.00 -26.10
CA GLY A 35 1.55 7.05 -25.65
C GLY A 35 2.39 7.57 -24.50
N ARG A 36 2.80 8.84 -24.56
CA ARG A 36 3.53 9.49 -23.46
C ARG A 36 2.68 9.58 -22.19
N MET A 37 1.39 9.87 -22.31
CA MET A 37 0.46 9.86 -21.18
C MET A 37 0.29 8.44 -20.60
N ALA A 38 0.12 7.43 -21.45
CA ALA A 38 0.01 6.03 -21.02
C ALA A 38 1.28 5.54 -20.30
N GLN A 39 2.46 5.94 -20.76
CA GLN A 39 3.73 5.64 -20.09
C GLN A 39 3.82 6.32 -18.71
N ALA A 40 3.47 7.61 -18.62
CA ALA A 40 3.44 8.32 -17.36
C ALA A 40 2.45 7.70 -16.36
N LEU A 41 1.26 7.33 -16.82
CA LEU A 41 0.28 6.62 -16.00
C LEU A 41 0.81 5.26 -15.51
N GLY A 42 1.60 4.58 -16.34
CA GLY A 42 2.34 3.38 -15.96
C GLY A 42 3.27 3.62 -14.77
N VAL A 43 4.08 4.66 -14.82
CA VAL A 43 4.96 5.04 -13.69
C VAL A 43 4.15 5.33 -12.44
N PHE A 44 3.05 6.09 -12.55
CA PHE A 44 2.18 6.38 -11.40
C PHE A 44 1.61 5.11 -10.76
N ARG A 45 1.18 4.14 -11.58
CA ARG A 45 0.66 2.87 -11.05
C ARG A 45 1.75 2.07 -10.36
N ASP A 46 2.93 1.98 -10.97
CA ASP A 46 4.05 1.22 -10.41
C ASP A 46 4.48 1.86 -9.07
N THR A 47 4.53 3.20 -8.97
CA THR A 47 4.76 3.91 -7.69
C THR A 47 3.65 3.67 -6.67
N ALA A 48 2.37 3.63 -7.09
CA ALA A 48 1.27 3.35 -6.18
C ALA A 48 1.38 1.95 -5.56
N ILE A 49 1.77 0.95 -6.35
CA ILE A 49 2.05 -0.42 -5.88
C ILE A 49 3.20 -0.40 -4.86
N GLU A 50 4.32 0.24 -5.19
CA GLU A 50 5.48 0.33 -4.30
C GLU A 50 5.13 0.97 -2.95
N VAL A 51 4.37 2.06 -2.95
CA VAL A 51 3.92 2.73 -1.73
C VAL A 51 3.03 1.81 -0.89
N GLN A 52 2.08 1.11 -1.53
CA GLN A 52 1.21 0.16 -0.83
C GLN A 52 2.01 -0.96 -0.19
N GLU A 53 2.98 -1.54 -0.90
CA GLU A 53 3.85 -2.58 -0.35
C GLU A 53 4.74 -2.05 0.78
N SER A 54 5.32 -0.86 0.63
CA SER A 54 6.16 -0.22 1.65
C SER A 54 5.39 0.01 2.94
N ASN A 55 4.16 0.53 2.84
CA ASN A 55 3.31 0.76 4.00
C ASN A 55 3.01 -0.53 4.76
N LEU A 56 2.74 -1.63 4.05
CA LEU A 56 2.51 -2.94 4.68
C LEU A 56 3.76 -3.46 5.41
N ARG A 57 4.95 -3.26 4.82
CA ARG A 57 6.22 -3.64 5.46
C ARG A 57 6.48 -2.80 6.71
N GLU A 58 6.27 -1.50 6.65
CA GLU A 58 6.50 -0.58 7.78
C GLU A 58 5.60 -0.89 8.98
N ILE A 59 4.32 -1.20 8.75
CA ILE A 59 3.40 -1.64 9.81
C ILE A 59 3.91 -2.92 10.48
N GLY A 60 4.38 -3.89 9.70
CA GLY A 60 4.94 -5.13 10.21
C GLY A 60 6.21 -4.91 11.04
N GLU A 61 7.12 -4.07 10.56
CA GLU A 61 8.35 -3.72 11.27
C GLU A 61 8.08 -2.97 12.57
N THR A 62 7.16 -2.00 12.55
CA THR A 62 6.78 -1.23 13.74
C THR A 62 6.18 -2.14 14.80
N ARG A 63 5.29 -3.06 14.39
CA ARG A 63 4.72 -4.07 15.30
C ARG A 63 5.79 -4.98 15.88
N ARG A 64 6.75 -5.41 15.07
CA ARG A 64 7.88 -6.23 15.53
C ARG A 64 8.74 -5.49 16.56
N ARG A 65 9.15 -4.25 16.25
CA ARG A 65 9.93 -3.41 17.17
C ARG A 65 9.20 -3.17 18.50
N LEU A 66 7.90 -2.89 18.45
CA LEU A 66 7.09 -2.75 19.66
C LEU A 66 7.08 -4.04 20.49
N SER A 67 6.93 -5.20 19.84
CA SER A 67 6.94 -6.49 20.52
C SER A 67 8.30 -6.79 21.15
N GLU A 68 9.40 -6.54 20.42
CA GLU A 68 10.77 -6.71 20.92
C GLU A 68 11.06 -5.79 22.12
N ALA A 69 10.58 -4.54 22.08
CA ALA A 69 10.72 -3.61 23.19
C ALA A 69 9.96 -4.08 24.44
N ILE A 70 8.72 -4.55 24.28
CA ILE A 70 7.89 -5.09 25.38
C ILE A 70 8.53 -6.34 25.99
N GLU A 71 9.07 -7.24 25.17
CA GLU A 71 9.78 -8.44 25.64
C GLU A 71 11.07 -8.12 26.42
N SER A 72 11.69 -6.97 26.15
CA SER A 72 12.88 -6.52 26.88
C SER A 72 12.59 -5.96 28.29
N ILE A 73 11.32 -5.71 28.63
CA ILE A 73 10.93 -5.20 29.95
C ILE A 73 11.20 -6.28 30.99
N SER A 74 12.00 -5.94 32.00
CA SER A 74 12.41 -6.86 33.07
C SER A 74 11.26 -7.33 33.97
N GLU A 75 10.22 -6.52 34.07
CA GLU A 75 9.01 -6.79 34.86
C GLU A 75 7.91 -7.42 34.02
N ALA A 76 6.93 -8.05 34.68
CA ALA A 76 5.75 -8.59 34.01
C ALA A 76 4.95 -7.47 33.34
N PHE A 77 4.76 -7.56 32.03
CA PHE A 77 3.97 -6.62 31.25
C PHE A 77 2.73 -7.30 30.67
N SER A 78 1.56 -6.68 30.86
CA SER A 78 0.29 -7.06 30.22
C SER A 78 -0.47 -5.81 29.79
N LEU A 79 -1.11 -5.88 28.63
CA LEU A 79 -2.01 -4.86 28.10
C LEU A 79 -3.35 -5.49 27.80
N TYR A 80 -4.42 -4.84 28.24
CA TYR A 80 -5.80 -5.25 28.03
C TYR A 80 -6.53 -4.24 27.15
N ASP A 81 -7.51 -4.71 26.38
CA ASP A 81 -8.46 -3.84 25.68
C ASP A 81 -9.61 -3.40 26.61
N GLY A 82 -10.57 -2.65 26.06
CA GLY A 82 -11.73 -2.17 26.83
C GLY A 82 -12.72 -3.26 27.26
N ASP A 83 -12.55 -4.50 26.76
CA ASP A 83 -13.36 -5.67 27.11
C ASP A 83 -12.61 -6.61 28.08
N ASP A 84 -11.57 -6.10 28.77
CA ASP A 84 -10.69 -6.84 29.68
C ASP A 84 -10.00 -8.07 29.06
N ARG A 85 -9.75 -8.05 27.74
CA ARG A 85 -9.04 -9.13 27.05
C ARG A 85 -7.56 -8.81 26.93
N LEU A 86 -6.71 -9.78 27.26
CA LEU A 86 -5.27 -9.65 27.11
C LEU A 86 -4.90 -9.56 25.62
N VAL A 87 -4.39 -8.42 25.19
CA VAL A 87 -3.99 -8.17 23.79
C VAL A 87 -2.49 -8.28 23.58
N VAL A 88 -1.68 -7.98 24.60
CA VAL A 88 -0.21 -8.08 24.56
C VAL A 88 0.31 -8.48 25.94
N CYS A 89 1.28 -9.40 25.99
CA CYS A 89 2.03 -9.71 27.20
C CYS A 89 3.48 -10.08 26.86
N ASN A 90 4.41 -9.84 27.78
CA ASN A 90 5.78 -10.34 27.67
C ASN A 90 5.96 -11.72 28.31
N ALA A 91 7.14 -12.33 28.13
CA ALA A 91 7.48 -13.62 28.72
C ALA A 91 7.54 -13.63 30.26
N LYS A 92 7.69 -12.47 30.91
CA LYS A 92 7.70 -12.35 32.39
C LYS A 92 6.31 -12.41 33.01
N TYR A 93 5.29 -12.08 32.22
CA TYR A 93 3.89 -12.13 32.63
C TYR A 93 3.24 -13.52 32.49
N ARG A 94 3.75 -14.34 31.57
CA ARG A 94 3.33 -15.74 31.38
C ARG A 94 3.86 -16.65 32.48
#